data_AF-A0A916MEK3-F1
#
_entry.id   AF-A0A916MEK3-F1
#
_cell.length_a   1.000
_cell.length_b   1.000
_cell.length_c   1.000
_cell.angle_alpha   90.00
_cell.angle_beta   90.00
_cell.angle_gamma   90.00
#
_symmetry.space_group_name_H-M   'P 1'
#
loop_
_entity.id
_entity.type
_entity.pdbx_description
1 polymer ?
#
loop_
_entity_poly.entity_id
_entity_poly.type
_entity_poly.pdbx_seq_one_letter_code
_entity_poly.pdbx_strand_id
1 'polypeptide(L)'
;AALSARDIGPLAMLGAQRTRWENGHAHIAWERFDERELHARVREIVGAGLVPRLHAIGNFAVAQAARALAAAGAPHATIEHALLLGPREIDLAAASRAVVSIQPGFVPTHGPAMRALGMDSALRAVPLGSLVRGGVPLAISSDHPCGPLDPLHNLRHAVTREMPGGERFAPSEALTPSQALRAATAGGAAAVGFAGEGLLVPGAKADLAVCSGDPFAPGTRVASTWVAGERVFPSP
;
A
#
# COMPACT_ATOMS: atom_id res chain seq x y z
N ALA A 1 18.02 -4.22 -42.71
CA ALA A 1 18.10 -4.82 -41.37
C ALA A 1 17.06 -4.14 -40.50
N ALA A 2 16.05 -4.89 -40.07
CA ALA A 2 14.91 -4.36 -39.32
C ALA A 2 15.35 -4.03 -37.89
N LEU A 3 15.24 -2.75 -37.50
CA LEU A 3 15.34 -2.34 -36.11
C LEU A 3 14.04 -2.77 -35.42
N SER A 4 14.16 -3.68 -34.45
CA SER A 4 13.02 -4.15 -33.65
C SER A 4 12.49 -2.99 -32.80
N ALA A 5 11.17 -2.93 -32.61
CA ALA A 5 10.47 -1.91 -31.82
C ALA A 5 10.77 -1.93 -30.30
N ARG A 6 11.90 -2.51 -29.87
CA ARG A 6 12.32 -2.64 -28.47
C ARG A 6 13.17 -1.47 -27.96
N ASP A 7 13.62 -0.55 -28.82
CA ASP A 7 14.56 0.51 -28.45
C ASP A 7 13.97 1.93 -28.45
N ILE A 8 12.66 2.07 -28.18
CA ILE A 8 12.03 3.39 -28.10
C ILE A 8 11.85 3.76 -26.62
N GLY A 9 12.76 4.60 -26.13
CA GLY A 9 12.85 5.05 -24.74
C GLY A 9 11.64 5.86 -24.23
N PRO A 10 11.74 6.46 -23.03
CA PRO A 10 10.61 7.06 -22.30
C PRO A 10 9.80 8.13 -23.06
N LEU A 11 10.35 8.71 -24.13
CA LEU A 11 9.66 9.68 -25.00
C LEU A 11 8.58 9.07 -25.91
N ALA A 12 8.70 7.81 -26.33
CA ALA A 12 7.61 7.14 -27.04
C ALA A 12 6.48 6.67 -26.11
N MET A 13 6.79 6.44 -24.83
CA MET A 13 5.77 6.18 -23.82
C MET A 13 4.87 7.40 -23.62
N LEU A 14 5.41 8.62 -23.70
CA LEU A 14 4.64 9.88 -23.64
C LEU A 14 3.61 10.00 -24.77
N GLY A 15 3.94 9.56 -25.99
CA GLY A 15 3.01 9.57 -27.13
C GLY A 15 1.87 8.54 -27.05
N ALA A 16 2.01 7.52 -26.20
CA ALA A 16 0.99 6.51 -25.95
C ALA A 16 0.05 6.86 -24.77
N GLN A 17 0.33 7.94 -24.04
CA GLN A 17 -0.45 8.29 -22.85
C GLN A 17 -1.74 9.00 -23.23
N ARG A 18 -2.87 8.44 -22.81
CA ARG A 18 -4.16 9.12 -22.89
C ARG A 18 -4.24 10.18 -21.82
N THR A 19 -3.73 11.37 -22.13
CA THR A 19 -4.02 12.58 -21.36
C THR A 19 -5.44 13.02 -21.67
N ARG A 20 -6.36 12.90 -20.71
CA ARG A 20 -7.71 13.47 -20.80
C ARG A 20 -7.78 14.76 -20.02
N TRP A 21 -8.51 15.74 -20.53
CA TRP A 21 -8.77 17.00 -19.83
C TRP A 21 -10.22 17.02 -19.39
N GLU A 22 -10.46 17.14 -18.08
CA GLU A 22 -11.82 17.18 -17.51
C GLU A 22 -11.85 18.12 -16.31
N ASN A 23 -12.86 19.00 -16.25
CA ASN A 23 -13.07 19.98 -15.16
C ASN A 23 -11.83 20.82 -14.78
N GLY A 24 -10.98 21.17 -15.77
CA GLY A 24 -9.75 21.95 -15.52
C GLY A 24 -8.56 21.13 -15.01
N HIS A 25 -8.66 19.81 -14.97
CA HIS A 25 -7.60 18.90 -14.55
C HIS A 25 -7.10 18.03 -15.71
N ALA A 26 -5.78 17.79 -15.73
CA ALA A 26 -5.16 16.83 -16.64
C ALA A 26 -5.15 15.44 -15.99
N HIS A 27 -5.79 14.48 -16.64
CA HIS A 27 -5.80 13.06 -16.29
C HIS A 27 -4.76 12.34 -17.12
N ILE A 28 -3.59 12.08 -16.54
CA ILE A 28 -2.51 11.36 -17.21
C ILE A 28 -2.55 9.91 -16.71
N ALA A 29 -3.15 9.02 -17.49
CA ALA A 29 -3.16 7.60 -17.17
C ALA A 29 -1.82 6.98 -17.60
N TRP A 30 -0.95 6.68 -16.62
CA TRP A 30 0.15 5.73 -16.82
C TRP A 30 -0.42 4.30 -16.69
N GLU A 31 -1.19 3.89 -17.71
CA GLU A 31 -1.84 2.59 -17.75
C GLU A 31 -0.93 1.60 -18.47
N ARG A 32 -0.56 0.50 -17.77
CA ARG A 32 0.24 -0.57 -18.38
C ARG A 32 -0.63 -1.54 -19.21
N PHE A 33 -1.86 -1.77 -18.75
CA PHE A 33 -2.83 -2.69 -19.37
C PHE A 33 -4.19 -2.03 -19.35
N ASP A 34 -4.94 -2.13 -20.44
CA ASP A 34 -6.35 -1.73 -20.42
C ASP A 34 -7.19 -2.69 -19.55
N GLU A 35 -8.44 -2.31 -19.27
CA GLU A 35 -9.33 -3.09 -18.40
C GLU A 35 -9.53 -4.53 -18.92
N ARG A 36 -9.63 -4.73 -20.24
CA ARG A 36 -9.81 -6.07 -20.82
C ARG A 36 -8.55 -6.91 -20.66
N GLU A 37 -7.38 -6.33 -20.95
CA GLU A 37 -6.10 -7.01 -20.82
C GLU A 37 -5.80 -7.34 -19.35
N LEU A 38 -5.98 -6.39 -18.43
CA LEU A 38 -5.77 -6.62 -17.01
C LEU A 38 -6.64 -7.77 -16.50
N HIS A 39 -7.93 -7.79 -16.86
CA HIS A 39 -8.82 -8.89 -16.50
C HIS A 39 -8.36 -10.24 -17.08
N ALA A 40 -7.85 -10.27 -18.32
CA ALA A 40 -7.32 -11.48 -18.93
C ALA A 40 -6.08 -11.99 -18.20
N ARG A 41 -5.13 -11.10 -17.86
CA ARG A 41 -3.91 -11.43 -17.12
C ARG A 41 -4.22 -11.93 -15.71
N VAL A 42 -5.11 -11.25 -14.98
CA VAL A 42 -5.50 -11.68 -13.63
C VAL A 42 -6.14 -13.07 -13.67
N ARG A 43 -7.03 -13.34 -14.63
CA ARG A 43 -7.61 -14.69 -14.80
C ARG A 43 -6.56 -15.75 -15.13
N GLU A 44 -5.58 -15.42 -15.97
CA GLU A 44 -4.48 -16.33 -16.31
C GLU A 44 -3.65 -16.70 -15.06
N ILE A 45 -3.27 -15.69 -14.26
CA ILE A 45 -2.51 -15.88 -13.01
C ILE A 45 -3.31 -16.72 -12.01
N VAL A 46 -4.58 -16.36 -11.78
CA VAL A 46 -5.46 -17.10 -10.86
C VAL A 46 -5.71 -18.53 -11.35
N GLY A 47 -5.92 -18.71 -12.66
CA GLY A 47 -6.12 -20.03 -13.28
C GLY A 47 -4.89 -20.93 -13.17
N ALA A 48 -3.69 -20.35 -13.04
CA ALA A 48 -2.45 -21.06 -12.75
C ALA A 48 -2.23 -21.36 -11.25
N GLY A 49 -3.19 -21.02 -10.38
CA GLY A 49 -3.08 -21.21 -8.93
C GLY A 49 -2.16 -20.19 -8.22
N LEU A 50 -1.83 -19.08 -8.89
CA LEU A 50 -0.99 -18.02 -8.34
C LEU A 50 -1.85 -16.88 -7.77
N VAL A 51 -1.29 -16.15 -6.78
CA VAL A 51 -1.95 -15.00 -6.15
C VAL A 51 -1.43 -13.69 -6.78
N PRO A 52 -2.27 -12.91 -7.47
CA PRO A 52 -1.85 -11.65 -8.07
C PRO A 52 -1.48 -10.59 -7.03
N ARG A 53 -0.46 -9.79 -7.33
CA ARG A 53 -0.11 -8.55 -6.60
C ARG A 53 -0.04 -7.42 -7.61
N LEU A 54 -0.93 -6.43 -7.49
CA LEU A 54 -1.14 -5.41 -8.50
C LEU A 54 -0.62 -4.05 -8.03
N HIS A 55 0.38 -3.51 -8.71
CA HIS A 55 0.84 -2.13 -8.51
C HIS A 55 -0.21 -1.13 -9.00
N ALA A 56 -0.79 -0.34 -8.10
CA ALA A 56 -1.81 0.65 -8.44
C ALA A 56 -1.77 1.85 -7.49
N ILE A 57 -1.22 2.97 -7.96
CA ILE A 57 -1.04 4.18 -7.13
C ILE A 57 -2.30 5.07 -7.13
N GLY A 58 -2.83 5.38 -8.32
CA GLY A 58 -3.92 6.33 -8.49
C GLY A 58 -5.32 5.70 -8.47
N ASN A 59 -6.33 6.52 -8.24
CA ASN A 59 -7.74 6.16 -8.16
C ASN A 59 -8.21 5.29 -9.35
N PHE A 60 -7.85 5.67 -10.58
CA PHE A 60 -8.20 4.91 -11.78
C PHE A 60 -7.60 3.50 -11.78
N ALA A 61 -6.30 3.40 -11.46
CA ALA A 61 -5.59 2.11 -11.43
C ALA A 61 -6.12 1.20 -10.31
N VAL A 62 -6.42 1.77 -9.14
CA VAL A 62 -7.00 1.01 -8.01
C VAL A 62 -8.40 0.53 -8.35
N ALA A 63 -9.22 1.36 -9.00
CA ALA A 63 -10.55 0.94 -9.45
C ALA A 63 -10.48 -0.23 -10.44
N GLN A 64 -9.56 -0.19 -11.40
CA GLN A 64 -9.35 -1.30 -12.34
C GLN A 64 -8.84 -2.56 -11.65
N ALA A 65 -7.82 -2.44 -10.80
CA ALA A 65 -7.27 -3.56 -10.04
C ALA A 65 -8.36 -4.23 -9.19
N ALA A 66 -9.13 -3.44 -8.43
CA ALA A 66 -10.21 -3.95 -7.60
C ALA A 66 -11.27 -4.72 -8.41
N ARG A 67 -11.70 -4.20 -9.57
CA ARG A 67 -12.65 -4.89 -10.45
C ARG A 67 -12.09 -6.18 -11.03
N ALA A 68 -10.83 -6.17 -11.47
CA ALA A 68 -10.18 -7.35 -12.03
C ALA A 68 -10.06 -8.47 -10.98
N LEU A 69 -9.63 -8.12 -9.76
CA LEU A 69 -9.50 -9.06 -8.65
C LEU A 69 -10.86 -9.60 -8.18
N ALA A 70 -11.88 -8.73 -8.08
CA ALA A 70 -13.25 -9.13 -7.75
C ALA A 70 -13.82 -10.10 -8.80
N ALA A 71 -13.66 -9.78 -10.09
CA ALA A 71 -14.15 -10.62 -11.18
C ALA A 71 -13.45 -11.98 -11.28
N ALA A 72 -12.18 -12.06 -10.86
CA ALA A 72 -11.41 -13.30 -10.83
C ALA A 72 -11.61 -14.11 -9.54
N GLY A 73 -12.32 -13.58 -8.53
CA GLY A 73 -12.51 -14.26 -7.25
C GLY A 73 -11.20 -14.45 -6.48
N ALA A 74 -10.34 -13.43 -6.45
CA ALA A 74 -9.00 -13.50 -5.84
C ALA A 74 -8.90 -12.68 -4.53
N PRO A 75 -9.60 -13.07 -3.44
CA PRO A 75 -9.66 -12.28 -2.20
C PRO A 75 -8.33 -12.20 -1.45
N HIS A 76 -7.35 -13.06 -1.76
CA HIS A 76 -6.02 -13.04 -1.16
C HIS A 76 -5.00 -12.23 -1.97
N ALA A 77 -5.41 -11.67 -3.10
CA ALA A 77 -4.57 -10.79 -3.90
C ALA A 77 -4.29 -9.48 -3.16
N THR A 78 -3.29 -8.74 -3.65
CA THR A 78 -2.96 -7.43 -3.10
C THR A 78 -3.06 -6.32 -4.13
N ILE A 79 -3.47 -5.15 -3.65
CA ILE A 79 -3.36 -3.87 -4.36
C ILE A 79 -2.26 -3.07 -3.65
N GLU A 80 -1.16 -2.82 -4.35
CA GLU A 80 0.00 -2.13 -3.80
C GLU A 80 -0.11 -0.62 -4.02
N HIS A 81 0.30 0.13 -2.99
CA HIS A 81 0.37 1.59 -2.87
C HIS A 81 -0.97 2.28 -2.59
N ALA A 82 -1.91 2.27 -3.53
CA ALA A 82 -3.23 2.91 -3.39
C ALA A 82 -3.19 4.31 -2.73
N LEU A 83 -2.26 5.17 -3.18
CA LEU A 83 -1.92 6.42 -2.50
C LEU A 83 -2.95 7.53 -2.72
N LEU A 84 -3.82 7.44 -3.73
CA LEU A 84 -4.74 8.52 -4.08
C LEU A 84 -6.13 7.95 -4.40
N LEU A 85 -7.06 8.00 -3.45
CA LEU A 85 -8.39 7.40 -3.59
C LEU A 85 -9.53 8.40 -3.35
N GLY A 86 -10.63 8.21 -4.08
CA GLY A 86 -11.94 8.77 -3.73
C GLY A 86 -12.78 7.76 -2.93
N PRO A 87 -13.96 8.16 -2.42
CA PRO A 87 -14.88 7.26 -1.71
C PRO A 87 -15.25 6.03 -2.53
N ARG A 88 -15.53 6.22 -3.83
CA ARG A 88 -15.87 5.13 -4.75
C ARG A 88 -14.77 4.09 -4.86
N GLU A 89 -13.51 4.50 -4.91
CA GLU A 89 -12.38 3.57 -5.02
C GLU A 89 -12.16 2.78 -3.73
N ILE A 90 -12.48 3.36 -2.58
CA ILE A 90 -12.48 2.65 -1.30
C ILE A 90 -13.56 1.56 -1.30
N ASP A 91 -14.77 1.87 -1.77
CA ASP A 91 -15.86 0.90 -1.88
C ASP A 91 -15.50 -0.26 -2.83
N LEU A 92 -14.86 0.06 -3.95
CA LEU A 92 -14.38 -0.96 -4.90
C LEU A 92 -13.28 -1.83 -4.27
N ALA A 93 -12.31 -1.23 -3.57
CA ALA A 93 -11.27 -1.97 -2.86
C ALA A 93 -11.88 -2.91 -1.82
N ALA A 94 -12.86 -2.44 -1.04
CA ALA A 94 -13.58 -3.28 -0.06
C ALA A 94 -14.31 -4.44 -0.73
N ALA A 95 -15.04 -4.18 -1.82
CA ALA A 95 -15.77 -5.20 -2.58
C ALA A 95 -14.85 -6.27 -3.18
N SER A 96 -13.61 -5.92 -3.54
CA SER A 96 -12.62 -6.87 -4.06
C SER A 96 -12.10 -7.86 -3.01
N ARG A 97 -12.20 -7.50 -1.73
CA ARG A 97 -11.64 -8.23 -0.57
C ARG A 97 -10.12 -8.39 -0.59
N ALA A 98 -9.43 -7.85 -1.59
CA ALA A 98 -7.98 -7.83 -1.69
C ALA A 98 -7.38 -7.01 -0.55
N VAL A 99 -6.16 -7.36 -0.14
CA VAL A 99 -5.41 -6.57 0.85
C VAL A 99 -4.81 -5.35 0.15
N VAL A 100 -5.08 -4.17 0.68
CA VAL A 100 -4.36 -2.96 0.27
C VAL A 100 -3.07 -2.87 1.08
N SER A 101 -1.93 -2.90 0.41
CA SER A 101 -0.59 -2.73 0.99
C SER A 101 -0.09 -1.32 0.69
N ILE A 102 0.03 -0.49 1.73
CA ILE A 102 0.28 0.95 1.58
C ILE A 102 1.43 1.44 2.46
N GLN A 103 2.12 2.48 2.01
CA GLN A 103 3.38 2.94 2.60
C GLN A 103 3.22 4.27 3.36
N PRO A 104 2.82 4.26 4.65
CA PRO A 104 2.76 5.48 5.47
C PRO A 104 4.11 6.19 5.59
N GLY A 105 5.23 5.46 5.50
CA GLY A 105 6.59 6.01 5.55
C GLY A 105 6.92 6.97 4.41
N PHE A 106 6.08 7.07 3.38
CA PHE A 106 6.19 8.05 2.29
C PHE A 106 5.74 9.46 2.67
N VAL A 107 4.99 9.63 3.78
CA VAL A 107 4.47 10.95 4.18
C VAL A 107 5.57 12.00 4.37
N PRO A 108 6.68 11.74 5.08
CA PRO A 108 7.74 12.72 5.24
C PRO A 108 8.35 13.18 3.92
N THR A 109 8.52 12.27 2.97
CA THR A 109 9.21 12.55 1.70
C THR A 109 8.28 13.15 0.66
N HIS A 110 7.06 12.61 0.52
CA HIS A 110 6.14 12.93 -0.56
C HIS A 110 4.95 13.80 -0.14
N GLY A 111 4.61 13.84 1.15
CA GLY A 111 3.53 14.66 1.71
C GLY A 111 3.62 16.14 1.33
N PRO A 112 4.80 16.80 1.44
CA PRO A 112 4.93 18.20 1.04
C PRO A 112 4.57 18.46 -0.43
N ALA A 113 5.03 17.60 -1.34
CA ALA A 113 4.72 17.72 -2.77
C ALA A 113 3.24 17.43 -3.06
N MET A 114 2.68 16.38 -2.44
CA MET A 114 1.26 16.06 -2.56
C MET A 114 0.36 17.21 -2.08
N ARG A 115 0.73 17.86 -0.96
CA ARG A 115 0.02 19.05 -0.45
C ARG A 115 0.14 20.24 -1.37
N ALA A 116 1.33 20.54 -1.88
CA ALA A 116 1.54 21.64 -2.81
C ALA A 116 0.69 21.49 -4.09
N LEU A 117 0.42 20.25 -4.49
CA LEU A 117 -0.47 19.89 -5.61
C LEU A 117 -1.96 19.79 -5.21
N GLY A 118 -2.33 20.08 -3.96
CA GLY A 118 -3.70 20.02 -3.46
C GLY A 118 -4.29 18.61 -3.33
N MET A 119 -3.44 17.57 -3.37
CA MET A 119 -3.89 16.17 -3.41
C MET A 119 -4.53 15.69 -2.10
N ASP A 120 -4.34 16.38 -0.99
CA ASP A 120 -5.00 16.08 0.30
C ASP A 120 -6.45 16.60 0.39
N SER A 121 -6.84 17.51 -0.52
CA SER A 121 -8.20 18.07 -0.60
C SER A 121 -9.00 17.53 -1.79
N ALA A 122 -8.37 17.29 -2.94
CA ALA A 122 -9.02 16.77 -4.14
C ALA A 122 -9.26 15.25 -4.11
N LEU A 123 -8.33 14.51 -3.49
CA LEU A 123 -8.42 13.07 -3.24
C LEU A 123 -8.01 12.80 -1.78
N ARG A 124 -8.22 11.56 -1.31
CA ARG A 124 -7.65 11.15 -0.02
C ARG A 124 -6.25 10.61 -0.27
N ALA A 125 -5.24 11.41 0.08
CA ALA A 125 -3.83 11.05 -0.07
C ALA A 125 -3.32 10.18 1.08
N VAL A 126 -2.75 9.03 0.73
CA VAL A 126 -2.33 7.95 1.64
C VAL A 126 -3.47 7.61 2.64
N PRO A 127 -4.62 7.09 2.15
CA PRO A 127 -5.92 7.12 2.84
C PRO A 127 -6.13 5.99 3.86
N LEU A 128 -5.18 5.79 4.78
CA LEU A 128 -5.18 4.68 5.73
C LEU A 128 -6.47 4.62 6.57
N GLY A 129 -6.83 5.74 7.21
CA GLY A 129 -8.02 5.82 8.05
C GLY A 129 -9.31 5.54 7.27
N SER A 130 -9.41 6.00 6.04
CA SER A 130 -10.58 5.76 5.19
C SER A 130 -10.67 4.32 4.70
N LEU A 131 -9.55 3.69 4.35
CA LEU A 131 -9.51 2.27 4.01
C LEU A 131 -9.98 1.41 5.19
N VAL A 132 -9.51 1.69 6.41
CA VAL A 132 -9.96 0.97 7.61
C VAL A 132 -11.46 1.19 7.87
N ARG A 133 -11.95 2.44 7.78
CA ARG A 133 -13.39 2.73 7.97
C ARG A 133 -14.26 2.08 6.89
N GLY A 134 -13.76 1.93 5.67
CA GLY A 134 -14.42 1.25 4.57
C GLY A 134 -14.37 -0.28 4.66
N GLY A 135 -13.76 -0.85 5.70
CA GLY A 135 -13.66 -2.30 5.88
C GLY A 135 -12.66 -2.98 4.92
N VAL A 136 -11.74 -2.22 4.34
CA VAL A 136 -10.71 -2.77 3.43
C VAL A 136 -9.64 -3.49 4.25
N PRO A 137 -9.29 -4.75 3.94
CA PRO A 137 -8.13 -5.41 4.53
C PRO A 137 -6.87 -4.59 4.25
N LEU A 138 -6.15 -4.21 5.31
CA LEU A 138 -5.05 -3.25 5.21
C LEU A 138 -3.75 -3.87 5.73
N ALA A 139 -2.68 -3.69 4.95
CA ALA A 139 -1.31 -3.92 5.35
C ALA A 139 -0.51 -2.62 5.21
N ILE A 140 0.47 -2.42 6.08
CA ILE A 140 1.49 -1.38 5.87
C ILE A 140 2.82 -2.01 5.48
N SER A 141 3.53 -1.36 4.56
CA SER A 141 4.83 -1.80 4.06
C SER A 141 5.78 -0.61 3.84
N SER A 142 7.06 -0.87 3.63
CA SER A 142 8.07 0.17 3.37
C SER A 142 8.32 0.44 1.89
N ASP A 143 8.07 -0.55 1.03
CA ASP A 143 8.55 -0.56 -0.36
C ASP A 143 10.06 -0.26 -0.45
N HIS A 144 10.86 -0.78 0.48
CA HIS A 144 12.31 -0.60 0.45
C HIS A 144 12.90 -1.16 -0.85
N PRO A 145 13.80 -0.44 -1.55
CA PRO A 145 14.52 0.77 -1.13
C PRO A 145 13.87 2.12 -1.47
N CYS A 146 12.66 2.15 -2.04
CA CYS A 146 11.92 3.41 -2.29
C CYS A 146 11.59 4.13 -0.97
N GLY A 147 11.26 3.37 0.07
CA GLY A 147 11.03 3.89 1.43
C GLY A 147 12.06 3.40 2.47
N PRO A 148 12.02 4.00 3.68
CA PRO A 148 12.90 3.59 4.78
C PRO A 148 12.65 2.13 5.20
N LEU A 149 13.73 1.39 5.42
CA LEU A 149 13.66 -0.02 5.85
C LEU A 149 13.11 -0.17 7.27
N ASP A 150 13.28 0.84 8.14
CA ASP A 150 12.84 0.79 9.53
C ASP A 150 11.32 0.54 9.63
N PRO A 151 10.87 -0.61 10.18
CA PRO A 151 9.45 -0.89 10.34
C PRO A 151 8.77 0.09 11.32
N LEU A 152 9.50 0.58 12.33
CA LEU A 152 8.95 1.54 13.29
C LEU A 152 8.73 2.92 12.64
N HIS A 153 9.54 3.30 11.64
CA HIS A 153 9.28 4.50 10.83
C HIS A 153 7.90 4.44 10.17
N ASN A 154 7.60 3.34 9.47
CA ASN A 154 6.31 3.15 8.82
C ASN A 154 5.17 3.12 9.85
N LEU A 155 5.35 2.41 10.95
CA LEU A 155 4.36 2.31 12.02
C LEU A 155 4.04 3.69 12.65
N ARG A 156 5.07 4.49 12.95
CA ARG A 156 4.91 5.85 13.48
C ARG A 156 4.16 6.75 12.52
N HIS A 157 4.58 6.81 11.25
CA HIS A 157 3.95 7.69 10.27
C HIS A 157 2.53 7.26 9.87
N ALA A 158 2.13 6.02 10.15
CA ALA A 158 0.73 5.60 10.04
C ALA A 158 -0.18 6.32 11.05
N VAL A 159 0.36 6.71 12.21
CA VAL A 159 -0.36 7.37 13.30
C VAL A 159 -0.11 8.87 13.32
N THR A 160 1.17 9.28 13.35
CA THR A 160 1.55 10.70 13.51
C THR A 160 1.20 11.50 12.27
N ARG A 161 1.40 10.91 11.08
CA ARG A 161 1.24 11.56 9.78
C ARG A 161 2.16 12.78 9.61
N GLU A 162 3.26 12.84 10.36
CA GLU A 162 4.14 14.01 10.39
C GLU A 162 4.96 14.15 9.09
N MET A 163 5.04 15.38 8.60
CA MET A 163 5.94 15.85 7.56
C MET A 163 7.20 16.49 8.18
N PRO A 164 8.23 16.83 7.37
CA PRO A 164 9.35 17.62 7.85
C PRO A 164 8.86 18.92 8.51
N GLY A 165 9.37 19.22 9.70
CA GLY A 165 8.93 20.37 10.50
C GLY A 165 7.78 20.09 11.47
N GLY A 166 7.24 18.86 11.51
CA GLY A 166 6.26 18.42 12.51
C GLY A 166 4.79 18.71 12.16
N GLU A 167 4.54 19.34 11.01
CA GLU A 167 3.16 19.52 10.52
C GLU A 167 2.56 18.18 10.08
N ARG A 168 1.25 17.98 10.29
CA ARG A 168 0.57 16.71 9.95
C ARG A 168 -0.03 16.74 8.55
N PHE A 169 0.20 15.68 7.78
CA PHE A 169 -0.36 15.47 6.44
C PHE A 169 -1.67 14.68 6.49
N ALA A 170 -2.78 15.30 6.04
CA ALA A 170 -4.13 14.70 6.06
C ALA A 170 -4.44 13.96 7.39
N PRO A 171 -4.53 14.68 8.53
CA PRO A 171 -4.60 14.06 9.86
C PRO A 171 -5.85 13.17 10.07
N SER A 172 -6.92 13.35 9.28
CA SER A 172 -8.12 12.51 9.28
C SER A 172 -7.90 11.09 8.72
N GLU A 173 -6.78 10.88 8.03
CA GLU A 173 -6.34 9.58 7.51
C GLU A 173 -5.38 8.86 8.47
N ALA A 174 -5.09 9.41 9.65
CA ALA A 174 -4.30 8.73 10.68
C ALA A 174 -4.99 7.44 11.19
N LEU A 175 -4.19 6.42 11.47
CA LEU A 175 -4.62 5.24 12.20
C LEU A 175 -4.50 5.46 13.71
N THR A 176 -5.28 4.71 14.49
CA THR A 176 -4.96 4.51 15.91
C THR A 176 -3.73 3.60 16.05
N PRO A 177 -3.00 3.66 17.18
CA PRO A 177 -1.89 2.74 17.45
C PRO A 177 -2.25 1.26 17.24
N SER A 178 -3.43 0.84 17.70
CA SER A 178 -3.91 -0.54 17.55
C SER A 178 -4.19 -0.92 16.09
N GLN A 179 -4.75 0.00 15.30
CA GLN A 179 -4.97 -0.21 13.86
C GLN A 179 -3.63 -0.30 13.11
N ALA A 180 -2.67 0.56 13.44
CA ALA A 180 -1.33 0.55 12.84
C ALA A 180 -0.59 -0.76 13.14
N LEU A 181 -0.60 -1.23 14.39
CA LEU A 181 -0.02 -2.53 14.77
C LEU A 181 -0.68 -3.68 14.01
N ARG A 182 -2.02 -3.72 13.97
CA ARG A 182 -2.75 -4.75 13.23
C ARG A 182 -2.40 -4.75 11.75
N ALA A 183 -2.29 -3.58 11.11
CA ALA A 183 -1.92 -3.48 9.71
C ALA A 183 -0.46 -3.92 9.46
N ALA A 184 0.44 -3.65 10.40
CA ALA A 184 1.85 -4.04 10.32
C ALA A 184 2.08 -5.54 10.55
N THR A 185 1.25 -6.18 11.39
CA THR A 185 1.41 -7.59 11.75
C THR A 185 0.43 -8.49 11.00
N ALA A 186 -0.80 -8.66 11.51
CA ALA A 186 -1.79 -9.56 10.92
C ALA A 186 -2.20 -9.13 9.49
N GLY A 187 -2.24 -7.83 9.22
CA GLY A 187 -2.44 -7.28 7.88
C GLY A 187 -1.31 -7.64 6.94
N GLY A 188 -0.06 -7.44 7.36
CA GLY A 188 1.14 -7.86 6.62
C GLY A 188 1.16 -9.37 6.35
N ALA A 189 0.85 -10.19 7.35
CA ALA A 189 0.74 -11.65 7.21
C ALA A 189 -0.33 -12.04 6.18
N ALA A 190 -1.52 -11.43 6.24
CA ALA A 190 -2.57 -11.66 5.27
C ALA A 190 -2.14 -11.26 3.84
N ALA A 191 -1.39 -10.16 3.67
CA ALA A 191 -0.90 -9.68 2.37
C ALA A 191 0.08 -10.65 1.69
N VAL A 192 0.77 -11.50 2.46
CA VAL A 192 1.72 -12.50 1.93
C VAL A 192 1.18 -13.94 1.98
N GLY A 193 -0.11 -14.12 2.25
CA GLY A 193 -0.78 -15.43 2.22
C GLY A 193 -0.76 -16.21 3.55
N PHE A 194 -0.30 -15.60 4.65
CA PHE A 194 -0.32 -16.19 6.00
C PHE A 194 -1.52 -15.66 6.82
N ALA A 195 -2.72 -15.70 6.25
CA ALA A 195 -3.92 -15.22 6.93
C ALA A 195 -4.14 -15.97 8.27
N GLY A 196 -4.37 -15.21 9.34
CA GLY A 196 -4.47 -15.75 10.70
C GLY A 196 -3.16 -15.74 11.50
N GLU A 197 -2.02 -15.48 10.86
CA GLU A 197 -0.75 -15.22 11.54
C GLU A 197 -0.57 -13.72 11.91
N GLY A 198 0.55 -13.37 12.53
CA GLY A 198 0.83 -11.99 12.99
C GLY A 198 0.07 -11.57 14.25
N LEU A 199 -0.42 -12.55 15.03
CA LEU A 199 -1.11 -12.37 16.29
C LEU A 199 -0.32 -13.01 17.43
N LEU A 200 -0.32 -12.39 18.61
CA LEU A 200 0.23 -12.97 19.84
C LEU A 200 -0.91 -13.49 20.71
N VAL A 201 -1.32 -14.72 20.42
CA VAL A 201 -2.36 -15.46 21.15
C VAL A 201 -1.90 -16.91 21.37
N PRO A 202 -2.39 -17.62 22.40
CA PRO A 202 -2.04 -19.02 22.61
C PRO A 202 -2.28 -19.86 21.35
N GLY A 203 -1.28 -20.64 20.94
CA GLY A 203 -1.30 -21.49 19.75
C GLY A 203 -0.77 -20.84 18.46
N ALA A 204 -0.58 -19.52 18.42
CA ALA A 204 0.09 -18.84 17.30
C ALA A 204 1.62 -19.00 17.39
N LYS A 205 2.32 -18.82 16.26
CA LYS A 205 3.80 -18.73 16.26
C LYS A 205 4.25 -17.55 17.12
N ALA A 206 5.25 -17.77 17.97
CA ALA A 206 5.85 -16.73 18.80
C ALA A 206 6.86 -15.88 17.99
N ASP A 207 6.36 -15.24 16.94
CA ASP A 207 7.10 -14.29 16.12
C ASP A 207 6.86 -12.88 16.67
N LEU A 208 7.88 -12.27 17.29
CA LEU A 208 7.75 -10.97 17.93
C LEU A 208 9.01 -10.12 17.86
N ALA A 209 8.79 -8.80 17.85
CA ALA A 209 9.82 -7.79 17.99
C ALA A 209 9.68 -7.12 19.36
N VAL A 210 10.74 -7.13 20.16
CA VAL A 210 10.79 -6.41 21.44
C VAL A 210 11.37 -5.03 21.15
N CYS A 211 10.64 -3.98 21.50
CA CYS A 211 11.09 -2.59 21.34
C CYS A 211 11.76 -2.09 22.62
N SER A 212 12.72 -1.15 22.50
CA SER A 212 13.39 -0.51 23.64
C SER A 212 12.48 0.41 24.47
N GLY A 213 11.23 0.60 24.04
CA GLY A 213 10.23 1.50 24.61
C GLY A 213 8.93 1.42 23.81
N ASP A 214 8.07 2.44 23.94
CA ASP A 214 6.86 2.56 23.12
C ASP A 214 7.24 2.59 21.63
N PRO A 215 6.74 1.66 20.77
CA PRO A 215 7.08 1.63 19.35
C PRO A 215 6.70 2.90 18.60
N PHE A 216 5.76 3.70 19.10
CA PHE A 216 5.34 4.97 18.52
C PHE A 216 6.20 6.15 18.97
N ALA A 217 6.97 6.01 20.05
CA ALA A 217 7.83 7.08 20.52
C ALA A 217 9.03 7.30 19.58
N PRO A 218 9.43 8.56 19.34
CA PRO A 218 10.67 8.88 18.63
C PRO A 218 11.88 8.21 19.29
N GLY A 219 12.80 7.69 18.50
CA GLY A 219 14.06 7.10 18.98
C GLY A 219 13.96 5.67 19.51
N THR A 220 12.75 5.11 19.67
CA THR A 220 12.58 3.67 19.96
C THR A 220 13.18 2.82 18.84
N ARG A 221 13.83 1.72 19.21
CA ARG A 221 14.41 0.75 18.27
C ARG A 221 13.91 -0.66 18.58
N VAL A 222 13.96 -1.54 17.59
CA VAL A 222 13.79 -2.97 17.83
C VAL A 222 15.04 -3.48 18.54
N ALA A 223 14.88 -3.92 19.78
CA ALA A 223 15.94 -4.40 20.65
C ALA A 223 16.21 -5.91 20.48
N SER A 224 15.20 -6.70 20.13
CA SER A 224 15.40 -8.09 19.73
C SER A 224 14.27 -8.59 18.83
N THR A 225 14.58 -9.58 18.00
CA THR A 225 13.60 -10.28 17.16
C THR A 225 13.61 -11.75 17.50
N TRP A 226 12.42 -12.33 17.62
CA TRP A 226 12.18 -13.72 17.94
C TRP A 226 11.33 -14.34 16.83
N VAL A 227 11.68 -15.55 16.42
CA VAL A 227 10.97 -16.33 15.40
C VAL A 227 10.70 -17.71 15.98
N ALA A 228 9.43 -18.12 15.98
CA ALA A 228 8.94 -19.36 16.58
C ALA A 228 9.41 -19.57 18.04
N GLY A 229 9.55 -18.48 18.80
CA GLY A 229 10.01 -18.52 20.20
C GLY A 229 11.53 -18.54 20.38
N GLU A 230 12.31 -18.54 19.30
CA GLU A 230 13.77 -18.50 19.33
C GLU A 230 14.29 -17.10 19.01
N ARG A 231 15.27 -16.62 19.77
CA ARG A 231 15.85 -15.28 19.55
C ARG A 231 16.81 -15.31 18.36
N VAL A 232 16.41 -14.70 17.24
CA VAL A 232 17.20 -14.69 16.00
C VAL A 232 18.01 -13.40 15.79
N PHE A 233 17.57 -12.29 16.37
CA PHE A 233 18.33 -11.05 16.38
C PHE A 233 18.51 -10.56 17.82
N PRO A 234 19.73 -10.63 18.38
CA PRO A 234 20.04 -10.05 19.68
C PRO A 234 20.16 -8.53 19.58
N SER A 235 20.02 -7.82 20.71
CA SER A 235 20.42 -6.40 20.78
C SER A 235 21.88 -6.29 20.32
N PRO A 236 22.23 -5.29 19.50
CA PRO A 236 23.63 -4.89 19.36
C PRO A 236 24.22 -4.51 20.72
#